data_AF-A0A932F3H8-F1
#
_entry.id   AF-A0A932F3H8-F1
#
_cell.length_a   1.000
_cell.length_b   1.000
_cell.length_c   1.000
_cell.angle_alpha   90.00
_cell.angle_beta   90.00
_cell.angle_gamma   90.00
#
_symmetry.space_group_name_H-M   'P 1'
#
loop_
_entity.id
_entity.type
_entity.pdbx_description
1 polymer ?
#
loop_
_entity_poly.entity_id
_entity_poly.type
_entity_poly.pdbx_seq_one_letter_code
_entity_poly.pdbx_strand_id
1 'polypeptide(L)' 'MPYDVQAADGIRVLLSDRHDVVERKMMGGLVFMVNGHMCVTASGRG' A
#
# COMPACT_ATOMS: atom_id res chain seq x y z
N MET A 1 -1.26 -1.75 15.04
CA MET A 1 -0.21 -0.71 14.95
C MET A 1 -0.49 0.10 13.70
N PRO A 2 -0.47 1.44 13.76
CA PRO A 2 -0.85 2.28 12.64
C PRO A 2 0.25 2.21 11.57
N TYR A 3 -0.13 1.83 10.36
CA TYR A 3 0.72 1.98 9.18
C TYR A 3 0.95 3.47 8.94
N ASP A 4 2.05 3.81 8.26
CA ASP A 4 2.31 5.20 7.90
C ASP A 4 1.26 5.65 6.88
N VAL A 5 0.35 6.51 7.33
CA VAL A 5 -0.75 7.02 6.51
C VAL A 5 -0.21 7.92 5.41
N GLN A 6 0.87 8.66 5.64
CA GLN A 6 1.47 9.53 4.61
C GLN A 6 2.14 8.70 3.52
N ALA A 7 2.85 7.63 3.90
CA ALA A 7 3.41 6.70 2.93
C ALA A 7 2.30 6.00 2.12
N ALA A 8 1.23 5.56 2.78
CA ALA A 8 0.07 4.96 2.12
C ALA A 8 -0.62 5.94 1.17
N ASP A 9 -0.78 7.20 1.56
CA ASP A 9 -1.41 8.23 0.74
C ASP A 9 -0.56 8.58 -0.49
N GLY A 10 0.76 8.71 -0.33
CA GLY A 10 1.68 8.88 -1.45
C GLY A 10 1.63 7.71 -2.43
N ILE A 11 1.56 6.48 -1.94
CA ILE A 11 1.39 5.29 -2.79
C ILE A 11 0.04 5.32 -3.51
N ARG A 12 -1.06 5.75 -2.86
CA ARG A 12 -2.35 5.94 -3.53
C ARG A 12 -2.28 6.96 -4.64
N VAL A 13 -1.62 8.11 -4.44
CA VAL A 13 -1.46 9.14 -5.48
C VAL A 13 -0.68 8.58 -6.66
N LEU A 14 0.44 7.89 -6.40
CA LEU A 14 1.26 7.28 -7.45
C LEU A 14 0.54 6.16 -8.20
N LEU A 15 -0.33 5.42 -7.51
CA LEU A 15 -1.11 4.32 -8.06
C LEU A 15 -2.52 4.74 -8.50
N SER A 16 -2.89 6.03 -8.40
CA SER A 16 -4.22 6.52 -8.76
C SER A 16 -4.53 6.35 -10.26
N ASP A 17 -3.49 6.30 -11.10
CA ASP A 17 -3.59 6.02 -12.53
C ASP A 17 -3.88 4.53 -12.82
N ARG A 18 -3.67 3.64 -11.83
CA ARG A 18 -3.83 2.19 -11.97
C ARG A 18 -5.05 1.68 -11.22
N HIS A 19 -6.01 1.14 -11.95
CA HIS A 19 -7.21 0.52 -11.38
C HIS A 19 -7.01 -0.93 -10.93
N ASP A 20 -5.88 -1.55 -11.28
CA ASP A 20 -5.52 -2.93 -10.92
C ASP A 20 -4.81 -3.03 -9.55
N VAL A 21 -4.88 -1.96 -8.76
CA VAL A 21 -4.27 -1.85 -7.44
C VAL A 21 -5.27 -2.25 -6.37
N VAL A 22 -4.88 -3.21 -5.52
CA VAL A 22 -5.68 -3.73 -4.41
C VAL A 22 -4.95 -3.51 -3.10
N GLU A 23 -5.59 -2.77 -2.20
CA GLU A 23 -5.08 -2.50 -0.86
C GLU A 23 -5.49 -3.62 0.12
N ARG A 24 -4.52 -4.22 0.82
CA ARG A 24 -4.77 -5.21 1.87
C ARG A 24 -4.01 -4.88 3.14
N LYS A 25 -4.70 -4.95 4.28
CA LYS A 25 -4.07 -4.82 5.61
C LYS A 25 -3.57 -6.19 6.05
N MET A 26 -2.26 -6.42 5.96
CA MET A 26 -1.61 -7.68 6.30
C MET A 26 -0.24 -7.40 6.94
N MET A 27 0.23 -8.29 7.84
CA MET A 27 1.52 -8.13 8.55
C MET A 27 1.68 -6.82 9.34
N GLY A 28 0.59 -6.30 9.92
CA GLY A 28 0.66 -5.07 10.73
C GLY A 28 0.93 -3.79 9.93
N GLY A 29 0.85 -3.85 8.60
CA GLY A 29 0.98 -2.72 7.68
C GLY A 29 -0.08 -2.72 6.58
N LEU A 30 0.07 -1.80 5.61
CA LEU A 30 -0.76 -1.72 4.41
C LEU A 30 0.02 -2.24 3.21
N VAL A 31 -0.52 -3.25 2.54
CA VAL A 31 0.06 -3.87 1.34
C VAL A 31 -0.70 -3.38 0.11
N PHE A 32 0.04 -3.01 -0.93
CA PHE A 32 -0.47 -2.69 -2.25
C PHE A 32 -0.12 -3.82 -3.20
N MET A 33 -1.15 -4.49 -3.71
CA MET A 33 -1.03 -5.51 -4.75
C MET A 33 -1.39 -4.90 -6.09
N VAL A 34 -0.63 -5.19 -7.13
CA VAL A 34 -0.87 -4.71 -8.50
C VAL A 34 -1.01 -5.95 -9.38
N ASN A 35 -2.12 -6.08 -10.11
CA ASN A 35 -2.39 -7.24 -10.96
C ASN A 35 -2.33 -8.60 -10.23
N GLY A 36 -2.61 -8.63 -8.92
CA GLY A 36 -2.51 -9.85 -8.09
C GLY A 36 -1.10 -10.17 -7.57
N HIS A 37 -0.11 -9.34 -7.88
CA HIS A 37 1.26 -9.46 -7.40
C HIS A 37 1.53 -8.43 -6.29
N MET A 38 2.28 -8.81 -5.27
CA MET A 38 2.66 -7.89 -4.19
C MET A 38 3.79 -6.96 -4.67
N CYS A 39 3.54 -5.66 -4.72
CA CYS A 39 4.53 -4.68 -5.19
C CYS A 39 5.11 -3.82 -4.07
N VAL A 40 4.26 -3.29 -3.18
CA VAL A 40 4.69 -2.30 -2.19
C VAL A 40 4.00 -2.52 -0.85
N THR A 41 4.73 -2.29 0.24
CA THR A 41 4.24 -2.37 1.61
C THR A 41 4.53 -1.06 2.34
N ALA A 42 3.49 -0.38 2.80
CA ALA A 42 3.61 0.73 3.75
C ALA A 42 3.60 0.16 5.18
N SER A 43 4.77 0.14 5.80
CA SER A 43 4.96 -0.21 7.21
C SER A 43 5.42 1.01 7.97
N GLY A 44 4.75 1.36 9.08
CA GLY A 44 5.13 2.49 9.95
C GLY A 44 6.34 2.21 10.85
N ARG A 45 7.23 1.31 10.43
CA ARG A 45 8.36 0.79 11.22
C ARG A 45 9.66 0.72 10.41
N GLY A 46 9.80 1.61 9.43
CA GLY A 46 11.06 1.85 8.71
C GLY A 46 12.12 2.40 9.64
#